data_AF-U2KUW3-F1
#
_entry.id   AF-U2KUW3-F1
#
_cell.length_a   1.000
_cell.length_b   1.000
_cell.length_c   1.000
_cell.angle_alpha   90.00
_cell.angle_beta   90.00
_cell.angle_gamma   90.00
#
_symmetry.space_group_name_H-M   'P 1'
#
loop_
_entity.id
_entity.type
_entity.pdbx_description
1 polymer ?
#
loop_
_entity_poly.entity_id
_entity_poly.type
_entity_poly.pdbx_seq_one_letter_code
_entity_poly.pdbx_strand_id
1 'polypeptide(L)'
;MRQLSDEEIRILEDRNCWAEDWTNVHVSDDFKPNYMHRVMLYGEVSIGDFDKNIEVSRGFMKHSGINNATLRNVTIGDNCLIENIGGFINNYTIGDDCYISNVNAMETTDGATYGEGNLISVLNEVGDGNVILFSELNSQFAAFMAKHFCDKSLKDAIRRLINEEIARKRHEQAYIGNNVKIVNTKEITNTIVYDDCEINGASRLSDCTILSSPVSNVYIGTGVICENSIVSEGSSIINSVKIQDCFIGEACQISNGFTASSSVFFANSYMSNGEACAAFCGPFTASHHKSSLLIGGQFSFYNAGSATNFSNHAYKMGPIHHGVLERGTKTASGAYILMPAHIGTFSVCFGKLMYHPDTRYLPFSYLIAYGDTMYLSPGRNITTVGLYRDIRKWPKRDVRPVGSQKSIVNFDWLSPFSVGEIVEGKQILEKLRDACGENVATYTYHNYVINASSLNKGIKYYDIALRIYMGAVLKRVIKKWGKVDLPTTTIGQGKWNDLSGLLLPESEEMRLLSDIKRGELETIQEVTDRFKEINRNYREYQWAWTYQLILDYYHLTEITDADVERIHKDYVHARRAWIAEIRKDAEKEYAMGDVEKHVLDDFIHNLDHEIDFEN
;
A
#
# COMPACT_ATOMS: atom_id res chain seq x y z
N MET A 1 -38.75 -10.39 15.70
CA MET A 1 -39.45 -10.88 14.49
C MET A 1 -40.64 -11.72 14.92
N ARG A 2 -41.78 -11.54 14.25
CA ARG A 2 -43.04 -12.29 14.42
C ARG A 2 -43.54 -12.77 13.07
N GLN A 3 -44.50 -13.69 13.07
CA GLN A 3 -45.21 -14.05 11.84
C GLN A 3 -46.13 -12.93 11.38
N LEU A 4 -46.42 -12.93 10.08
CA LEU A 4 -47.46 -12.09 9.48
C LEU A 4 -48.84 -12.47 10.03
N SER A 5 -49.69 -11.46 10.21
CA SER A 5 -51.12 -11.63 10.45
C SER A 5 -51.90 -11.84 9.15
N ASP A 6 -53.09 -12.43 9.25
CA ASP A 6 -53.99 -12.61 8.09
C ASP A 6 -54.33 -11.29 7.38
N GLU A 7 -54.40 -10.17 8.11
CA GLU A 7 -54.66 -8.85 7.54
C GLU A 7 -53.46 -8.36 6.72
N GLU A 8 -52.25 -8.51 7.24
CA GLU A 8 -51.02 -8.13 6.53
C GLU A 8 -50.83 -8.98 5.26
N ILE A 9 -51.11 -10.28 5.33
CA ILE A 9 -51.07 -11.18 4.16
C ILE A 9 -52.00 -10.69 3.05
N ARG A 10 -53.26 -10.35 3.38
CA ARG A 10 -54.22 -9.84 2.39
C ARG A 10 -53.76 -8.53 1.74
N ILE A 11 -53.16 -7.62 2.52
CA ILE A 11 -52.61 -6.36 2.01
C ILE A 11 -51.45 -6.66 1.04
N LEU A 12 -50.58 -7.60 1.39
CA LEU A 12 -49.47 -8.00 0.53
C LEU A 12 -49.96 -8.62 -0.79
N GLU A 13 -50.95 -9.52 -0.74
CA GLU A 13 -51.55 -10.14 -1.93
C GLU A 13 -52.20 -9.10 -2.86
N ASP A 14 -52.96 -8.15 -2.32
CA ASP A 14 -53.57 -7.04 -3.11
C ASP A 14 -52.50 -6.17 -3.81
N ARG A 15 -51.30 -6.10 -3.21
CA ARG A 15 -50.14 -5.38 -3.74
C ARG A 15 -49.25 -6.25 -4.64
N ASN A 16 -49.78 -7.38 -5.12
CA ASN A 16 -49.11 -8.34 -5.98
C ASN A 16 -47.86 -8.96 -5.36
N CYS A 17 -47.80 -9.07 -4.03
CA CYS A 17 -46.80 -9.88 -3.37
C CYS A 17 -47.28 -11.33 -3.27
N TRP A 18 -46.33 -12.26 -3.25
CA TRP A 18 -46.59 -13.69 -3.16
C TRP A 18 -45.48 -14.35 -2.35
N ALA A 19 -45.83 -15.36 -1.55
CA ALA A 19 -44.87 -16.21 -0.86
C ALA A 19 -45.14 -17.69 -1.19
N GLU A 20 -44.07 -18.48 -1.29
CA GLU A 20 -44.15 -19.94 -1.38
C GLU A 20 -44.85 -20.54 -0.15
N ASP A 21 -44.55 -20.00 1.03
CA ASP A 21 -45.20 -20.29 2.29
C ASP A 21 -45.13 -19.05 3.20
N TRP A 22 -46.28 -18.45 3.50
CA TRP A 22 -46.36 -17.27 4.36
C TRP A 22 -45.89 -17.53 5.80
N THR A 23 -45.87 -18.79 6.25
CA THR A 23 -45.41 -19.15 7.61
C THR A 23 -43.90 -19.02 7.79
N ASN A 24 -43.14 -18.99 6.70
CA ASN A 24 -41.68 -18.77 6.68
C ASN A 24 -41.32 -17.28 6.51
N VAL A 25 -42.31 -16.40 6.42
CA VAL A 25 -42.11 -14.95 6.33
C VAL A 25 -42.29 -14.32 7.71
N HIS A 26 -41.22 -13.73 8.20
CA HIS A 26 -41.13 -13.10 9.50
C HIS A 26 -40.89 -11.61 9.36
N VAL A 27 -41.55 -10.81 10.20
CA VAL A 27 -41.49 -9.34 10.14
C VAL A 27 -41.23 -8.72 11.50
N SER A 28 -40.74 -7.48 11.53
CA SER A 28 -40.65 -6.70 12.76
C SER A 28 -42.03 -6.41 13.35
N ASP A 29 -42.10 -6.03 14.63
CA ASP A 29 -43.39 -5.75 15.28
C ASP A 29 -44.09 -4.54 14.64
N ASP A 30 -43.31 -3.53 14.22
CA ASP A 30 -43.76 -2.28 13.59
C ASP A 30 -43.83 -2.34 12.05
N PHE A 31 -43.78 -3.54 11.47
CA PHE A 31 -43.83 -3.75 10.03
C PHE A 31 -45.08 -3.16 9.36
N LYS A 32 -44.89 -2.54 8.18
CA LYS A 32 -45.96 -1.89 7.41
C LYS A 32 -46.06 -2.52 6.01
N PRO A 33 -47.04 -3.41 5.76
CA PRO A 33 -47.16 -4.13 4.47
C PRO A 33 -47.40 -3.21 3.26
N ASN A 34 -47.90 -1.99 3.50
CA ASN A 34 -48.18 -1.00 2.45
C ASN A 34 -46.93 -0.54 1.66
N TYR A 35 -45.73 -0.78 2.18
CA TYR A 35 -44.48 -0.39 1.52
C TYR A 35 -43.82 -1.54 0.74
N MET A 36 -44.50 -2.68 0.61
CA MET A 36 -44.10 -3.76 -0.29
C MET A 36 -45.01 -3.83 -1.51
N HIS A 37 -44.46 -4.04 -2.70
CA HIS A 37 -45.26 -4.15 -3.93
C HIS A 37 -44.55 -4.98 -5.00
N ARG A 38 -45.25 -5.97 -5.61
CA ARG A 38 -44.66 -6.94 -6.57
C ARG A 38 -43.42 -7.63 -6.01
N VAL A 39 -43.57 -8.32 -4.88
CA VAL A 39 -42.45 -9.03 -4.22
C VAL A 39 -42.75 -10.52 -4.18
N MET A 40 -41.80 -11.33 -4.68
CA MET A 40 -41.86 -12.79 -4.66
C MET A 40 -40.94 -13.31 -3.56
N LEU A 41 -41.48 -14.08 -2.62
CA LEU A 41 -40.78 -14.57 -1.43
C LEU A 41 -40.64 -16.10 -1.46
N TYR A 42 -39.42 -16.60 -1.30
CA TYR A 42 -39.09 -18.03 -1.31
C TYR A 42 -38.27 -18.43 -0.09
N GLY A 43 -38.52 -19.62 0.47
CA GLY A 43 -37.82 -20.09 1.66
C GLY A 43 -38.02 -19.17 2.88
N GLU A 44 -36.96 -19.01 3.68
CA GLU A 44 -37.00 -18.21 4.91
C GLU A 44 -36.76 -16.73 4.62
N VAL A 45 -37.70 -15.86 4.97
CA VAL A 45 -37.57 -14.42 4.73
C VAL A 45 -37.86 -13.66 6.02
N SER A 46 -36.93 -12.80 6.42
CA SER A 46 -37.07 -11.89 7.55
C SER A 46 -36.98 -10.43 7.07
N ILE A 47 -37.96 -9.59 7.44
CA ILE A 47 -38.05 -8.19 6.97
C ILE A 47 -38.24 -7.23 8.14
N GLY A 48 -37.40 -6.20 8.23
CA GLY A 48 -37.47 -5.12 9.22
C GLY A 48 -38.61 -4.12 9.00
N ASP A 49 -38.54 -2.98 9.69
CA ASP A 49 -39.50 -1.89 9.58
C ASP A 49 -39.34 -1.01 8.32
N PHE A 50 -40.33 -0.13 8.08
CA PHE A 50 -40.27 0.85 7.01
C PHE A 50 -40.79 2.22 7.51
N ASP A 51 -39.91 3.00 8.13
CA ASP A 51 -40.29 4.24 8.81
C ASP A 51 -39.59 5.50 8.27
N LYS A 52 -38.48 5.32 7.55
CA LYS A 52 -37.66 6.42 7.07
C LYS A 52 -37.84 6.70 5.57
N ASN A 53 -37.46 7.92 5.19
CA ASN A 53 -37.18 8.22 3.80
C ASN A 53 -35.66 8.16 3.56
N ILE A 54 -35.27 7.50 2.49
CA ILE A 54 -33.89 7.30 2.02
C ILE A 54 -33.60 8.29 0.89
N GLU A 55 -32.44 8.94 0.95
CA GLU A 55 -31.98 9.87 -0.10
C GLU A 55 -31.40 9.08 -1.29
N VAL A 56 -32.13 9.02 -2.40
CA VAL A 56 -31.68 8.27 -3.60
C VAL A 56 -30.87 9.15 -4.55
N SER A 57 -31.09 10.46 -4.50
CA SER A 57 -30.29 11.49 -5.15
C SER A 57 -30.39 12.76 -4.33
N ARG A 58 -29.47 13.71 -4.52
CA ARG A 58 -29.38 14.93 -3.70
C ARG A 58 -30.72 15.68 -3.65
N GLY A 59 -31.35 15.74 -2.48
CA GLY A 59 -32.65 16.37 -2.24
C GLY A 59 -33.86 15.57 -2.74
N PHE A 60 -33.66 14.37 -3.26
CA PHE A 60 -34.72 13.46 -3.68
C PHE A 60 -34.80 12.25 -2.74
N MET A 61 -35.88 12.26 -1.94
CA MET A 61 -36.15 11.26 -0.93
C MET A 61 -37.20 10.27 -1.41
N LYS A 62 -37.01 8.99 -1.10
CA LYS A 62 -38.02 7.94 -1.30
C LYS A 62 -38.24 7.19 0.00
N HIS A 63 -39.48 6.83 0.28
CA HIS A 63 -39.80 6.05 1.46
C HIS A 63 -39.16 4.65 1.38
N SER A 64 -38.65 4.13 2.50
CA SER A 64 -38.15 2.76 2.60
C SER A 64 -39.25 1.74 2.24
N GLY A 65 -38.85 0.57 1.76
CA GLY A 65 -39.78 -0.43 1.25
C GLY A 65 -39.15 -1.36 0.22
N ILE A 66 -39.89 -2.40 -0.17
CA ILE A 66 -39.42 -3.41 -1.14
C ILE A 66 -40.35 -3.42 -2.35
N ASN A 67 -39.85 -3.04 -3.52
CA ASN A 67 -40.66 -2.85 -4.71
C ASN A 67 -40.07 -3.56 -5.93
N ASN A 68 -40.81 -4.50 -6.53
CA ASN A 68 -40.36 -5.26 -7.70
C ASN A 68 -39.07 -6.05 -7.42
N ALA A 69 -39.19 -7.12 -6.63
CA ALA A 69 -38.05 -7.95 -6.23
C ALA A 69 -38.43 -9.44 -6.05
N THR A 70 -37.46 -10.31 -6.29
CA THR A 70 -37.51 -11.73 -5.93
C THR A 70 -36.49 -11.99 -4.83
N LEU A 71 -36.95 -12.52 -3.70
CA LEU A 71 -36.15 -12.74 -2.51
C LEU A 71 -36.21 -14.20 -2.10
N ARG A 72 -35.06 -14.80 -1.80
CA ARG A 72 -34.95 -16.18 -1.30
C ARG A 72 -33.96 -16.29 -0.16
N ASN A 73 -34.38 -16.86 0.98
CA ASN A 73 -33.50 -17.08 2.13
C ASN A 73 -32.77 -15.79 2.55
N VAL A 74 -33.52 -14.71 2.79
CA VAL A 74 -32.94 -13.39 3.10
C VAL A 74 -33.37 -12.87 4.46
N THR A 75 -32.47 -12.13 5.09
CA THR A 75 -32.79 -11.25 6.22
C THR A 75 -32.53 -9.82 5.79
N ILE A 76 -33.51 -8.94 5.94
CA ILE A 76 -33.44 -7.52 5.59
C ILE A 76 -33.72 -6.72 6.86
N GLY A 77 -32.77 -5.86 7.22
CA GLY A 77 -32.85 -4.96 8.36
C GLY A 77 -33.86 -3.84 8.17
N ASP A 78 -33.86 -2.95 9.14
CA ASP A 78 -34.81 -1.85 9.25
C ASP A 78 -34.54 -0.79 8.17
N ASN A 79 -35.61 -0.13 7.71
CA ASN A 79 -35.54 1.05 6.85
C ASN A 79 -34.80 0.87 5.49
N CYS A 80 -34.71 -0.35 4.98
CA CYS A 80 -34.13 -0.60 3.66
C CYS A 80 -35.05 -0.13 2.51
N LEU A 81 -34.46 0.43 1.46
CA LEU A 81 -35.09 0.62 0.16
C LEU A 81 -34.51 -0.38 -0.84
N ILE A 82 -35.29 -1.41 -1.20
CA ILE A 82 -34.91 -2.43 -2.17
C ILE A 82 -35.86 -2.33 -3.36
N GLU A 83 -35.34 -2.05 -4.56
CA GLU A 83 -36.22 -1.92 -5.72
C GLU A 83 -35.63 -2.29 -7.08
N ASN A 84 -36.48 -2.84 -7.95
CA ASN A 84 -36.12 -3.24 -9.30
C ASN A 84 -34.97 -4.26 -9.32
N ILE A 85 -35.14 -5.34 -8.58
CA ILE A 85 -34.24 -6.49 -8.66
C ILE A 85 -34.62 -7.28 -9.92
N GLY A 86 -33.75 -7.28 -10.93
CA GLY A 86 -34.04 -7.83 -12.25
C GLY A 86 -34.18 -9.36 -12.26
N GLY A 87 -33.37 -10.03 -11.45
CA GLY A 87 -33.39 -11.47 -11.21
C GLY A 87 -33.82 -11.76 -9.78
N PHE A 88 -32.88 -11.81 -8.85
CA PHE A 88 -33.15 -12.18 -7.44
C PHE A 88 -32.06 -11.74 -6.46
N ILE A 89 -32.40 -11.75 -5.17
CA ILE A 89 -31.46 -11.79 -4.04
C ILE A 89 -31.63 -13.13 -3.34
N ASN A 90 -30.55 -13.92 -3.27
CA ASN A 90 -30.56 -15.28 -2.71
C ASN A 90 -29.48 -15.46 -1.63
N ASN A 91 -29.85 -15.95 -0.45
CA ASN A 91 -28.95 -16.27 0.66
C ASN A 91 -28.13 -15.06 1.15
N TYR A 92 -28.79 -13.99 1.57
CA TYR A 92 -28.13 -12.76 2.03
C TYR A 92 -28.72 -12.23 3.33
N THR A 93 -27.85 -11.72 4.20
CA THR A 93 -28.23 -10.84 5.31
C THR A 93 -27.93 -9.40 4.93
N ILE A 94 -28.90 -8.51 5.06
CA ILE A 94 -28.80 -7.09 4.71
C ILE A 94 -29.09 -6.30 5.97
N GLY A 95 -28.17 -5.43 6.37
CA GLY A 95 -28.29 -4.55 7.53
C GLY A 95 -29.30 -3.43 7.33
N ASP A 96 -29.26 -2.46 8.23
CA ASP A 96 -30.24 -1.38 8.27
C ASP A 96 -29.91 -0.27 7.27
N ASP A 97 -30.93 0.53 6.93
CA ASP A 97 -30.80 1.78 6.18
C ASP A 97 -30.11 1.62 4.80
N CYS A 98 -30.20 0.43 4.20
CA CYS A 98 -29.58 0.13 2.91
C CYS A 98 -30.41 0.62 1.72
N TYR A 99 -29.74 1.01 0.64
CA TYR A 99 -30.36 1.32 -0.65
C TYR A 99 -29.85 0.38 -1.76
N ILE A 100 -30.66 -0.59 -2.16
CA ILE A 100 -30.33 -1.57 -3.20
C ILE A 100 -31.29 -1.39 -4.38
N SER A 101 -30.79 -0.98 -5.54
CA SER A 101 -31.64 -0.70 -6.68
C SER A 101 -31.05 -1.04 -8.04
N ASN A 102 -31.90 -1.52 -8.95
CA ASN A 102 -31.51 -1.87 -10.32
C ASN A 102 -30.34 -2.87 -10.31
N VAL A 103 -30.44 -3.89 -9.45
CA VAL A 103 -29.47 -4.99 -9.35
C VAL A 103 -30.04 -6.20 -10.07
N ASN A 104 -29.27 -6.84 -10.96
CA ASN A 104 -29.81 -8.02 -11.66
C ASN A 104 -29.77 -9.26 -10.75
N ALA A 105 -28.63 -9.65 -10.20
CA ALA A 105 -28.57 -10.79 -9.28
C ALA A 105 -27.60 -10.56 -8.12
N MET A 106 -28.02 -10.98 -6.93
CA MET A 106 -27.19 -11.12 -5.73
C MET A 106 -27.32 -12.55 -5.20
N GLU A 107 -26.22 -13.28 -5.05
CA GLU A 107 -26.28 -14.67 -4.58
C GLU A 107 -25.08 -15.09 -3.72
N THR A 108 -25.36 -15.85 -2.67
CA THR A 108 -24.35 -16.64 -1.95
C THR A 108 -24.49 -18.12 -2.30
N THR A 109 -23.38 -18.73 -2.72
CA THR A 109 -23.27 -20.16 -3.04
C THR A 109 -22.42 -20.91 -2.00
N ASP A 110 -22.64 -22.22 -1.89
CA ASP A 110 -21.83 -23.08 -1.03
C ASP A 110 -20.34 -23.01 -1.40
N GLY A 111 -19.47 -22.99 -0.39
CA GLY A 111 -18.03 -22.96 -0.58
C GLY A 111 -17.42 -21.58 -0.86
N ALA A 112 -18.23 -20.50 -0.80
CA ALA A 112 -17.75 -19.13 -0.89
C ALA A 112 -16.60 -18.84 0.09
N THR A 113 -15.54 -18.22 -0.43
CA THR A 113 -14.40 -17.75 0.39
C THR A 113 -14.44 -16.25 0.63
N TYR A 114 -15.25 -15.51 -0.13
CA TYR A 114 -15.33 -14.05 -0.10
C TYR A 114 -13.97 -13.39 -0.37
N GLY A 115 -13.09 -14.07 -1.11
CA GLY A 115 -11.73 -13.59 -1.38
C GLY A 115 -10.72 -13.83 -0.25
N GLU A 116 -11.14 -14.41 0.88
CA GLU A 116 -10.29 -14.70 2.03
C GLU A 116 -9.64 -16.10 1.97
N GLY A 117 -8.45 -16.22 2.53
CA GLY A 117 -7.67 -17.46 2.55
C GLY A 117 -7.00 -17.80 1.21
N ASN A 118 -7.26 -17.03 0.16
CA ASN A 118 -6.67 -17.23 -1.17
C ASN A 118 -5.16 -17.01 -1.12
N LEU A 119 -4.40 -17.99 -1.61
CA LEU A 119 -2.95 -17.90 -1.74
C LEU A 119 -2.61 -17.39 -3.14
N ILE A 120 -1.94 -16.24 -3.22
CA ILE A 120 -1.56 -15.60 -4.47
C ILE A 120 -0.04 -15.53 -4.65
N SER A 121 0.40 -15.47 -5.90
CA SER A 121 1.82 -15.39 -6.28
C SER A 121 2.20 -13.97 -6.67
N VAL A 122 2.79 -13.23 -5.73
CA VAL A 122 3.46 -11.96 -6.03
C VAL A 122 4.94 -12.22 -6.35
N LEU A 123 5.55 -11.33 -7.14
CA LEU A 123 6.91 -11.39 -7.68
C LEU A 123 7.11 -12.50 -8.71
N ASN A 124 6.94 -13.77 -8.35
CA ASN A 124 7.08 -14.90 -9.26
C ASN A 124 5.71 -15.35 -9.78
N GLU A 125 5.36 -15.00 -11.02
CA GLU A 125 4.03 -15.27 -11.62
C GLU A 125 3.66 -16.76 -11.62
N VAL A 126 4.63 -17.64 -11.82
CA VAL A 126 4.42 -19.10 -11.87
C VAL A 126 4.83 -19.80 -10.56
N GLY A 127 4.93 -19.04 -9.47
CA GLY A 127 5.24 -19.58 -8.14
C GLY A 127 4.05 -20.29 -7.48
N ASP A 128 4.33 -21.04 -6.42
CA ASP A 128 3.33 -21.77 -5.62
C ASP A 128 2.54 -20.86 -4.63
N GLY A 129 2.56 -19.55 -4.85
CA GLY A 129 1.91 -18.51 -4.04
C GLY A 129 2.59 -18.20 -2.71
N ASN A 130 2.82 -16.93 -2.41
CA ASN A 130 3.65 -16.43 -1.30
C ASN A 130 2.98 -15.37 -0.40
N VAL A 131 1.74 -14.99 -0.70
CA VAL A 131 0.92 -14.10 0.13
C VAL A 131 -0.49 -14.69 0.26
N ILE A 132 -1.02 -14.75 1.48
CA ILE A 132 -2.40 -15.18 1.74
C ILE A 132 -3.25 -13.92 1.94
N LEU A 133 -4.38 -13.84 1.25
CA LEU A 133 -5.34 -12.75 1.38
C LEU A 133 -6.26 -12.98 2.59
N PHE A 134 -6.42 -11.97 3.44
CA PHE A 134 -7.37 -11.97 4.56
C PHE A 134 -7.66 -10.53 5.01
N SER A 135 -8.75 -10.31 5.73
CA SER A 135 -9.28 -8.98 6.05
C SER A 135 -8.32 -8.05 6.83
N GLU A 136 -7.42 -8.61 7.65
CA GLU A 136 -6.46 -7.86 8.46
C GLU A 136 -5.08 -7.73 7.81
N LEU A 137 -4.93 -8.15 6.55
CA LEU A 137 -3.67 -8.06 5.83
C LEU A 137 -3.21 -6.59 5.74
N ASN A 138 -1.99 -6.34 6.22
CA ASN A 138 -1.31 -5.04 6.10
C ASN A 138 0.01 -5.20 5.34
N SER A 139 0.62 -4.08 4.96
CA SER A 139 1.82 -4.09 4.11
C SER A 139 3.01 -4.81 4.77
N GLN A 140 3.16 -4.70 6.09
CA GLN A 140 4.22 -5.36 6.86
C GLN A 140 4.07 -6.88 6.81
N PHE A 141 2.86 -7.37 7.08
CA PHE A 141 2.60 -8.80 7.12
C PHE A 141 2.72 -9.43 5.73
N ALA A 142 2.24 -8.73 4.70
CA ALA A 142 2.42 -9.16 3.32
C ALA A 142 3.90 -9.24 2.91
N ALA A 143 4.69 -8.20 3.23
CA ALA A 143 6.12 -8.18 2.95
C ALA A 143 6.86 -9.30 3.71
N PHE A 144 6.48 -9.53 4.97
CA PHE A 144 7.03 -10.58 5.81
C PHE A 144 6.76 -11.98 5.24
N MET A 145 5.52 -12.25 4.81
CA MET A 145 5.16 -13.50 4.12
C MET A 145 5.96 -13.69 2.83
N ALA A 146 5.99 -12.66 1.97
CA ALA A 146 6.69 -12.75 0.68
C ALA A 146 8.20 -12.98 0.84
N LYS A 147 8.83 -12.28 1.80
CA LYS A 147 10.28 -12.36 2.06
C LYS A 147 10.70 -13.71 2.65
N HIS A 148 9.90 -14.27 3.56
CA HIS A 148 10.26 -15.50 4.29
C HIS A 148 9.53 -16.74 3.78
N PHE A 149 8.91 -16.67 2.60
CA PHE A 149 8.07 -17.73 2.06
C PHE A 149 8.77 -19.11 1.95
N CYS A 150 10.08 -19.12 1.72
CA CYS A 150 10.87 -20.35 1.62
C CYS A 150 10.98 -21.11 2.97
N ASP A 151 10.73 -20.46 4.11
CA ASP A 151 10.66 -21.13 5.41
C ASP A 151 9.30 -21.83 5.58
N LYS A 152 9.28 -23.13 5.28
CA LYS A 152 8.08 -23.96 5.38
C LYS A 152 7.45 -23.93 6.79
N SER A 153 8.26 -23.94 7.85
CA SER A 153 7.75 -23.97 9.22
C SER A 153 7.06 -22.67 9.60
N LEU A 154 7.61 -21.54 9.16
CA LEU A 154 6.96 -20.23 9.33
C LEU A 154 5.69 -20.14 8.49
N LYS A 155 5.75 -20.57 7.22
CA LYS A 155 4.59 -20.60 6.31
C LYS A 155 3.43 -21.38 6.90
N ASP A 156 3.69 -22.57 7.44
CA ASP A 156 2.66 -23.43 8.04
C ASP A 156 2.07 -22.78 9.30
N ALA A 157 2.90 -22.14 10.13
CA ALA A 157 2.44 -21.40 11.30
C ALA A 157 1.57 -20.19 10.92
N ILE A 158 1.99 -19.35 9.98
CA ILE A 158 1.21 -18.19 9.51
C ILE A 158 -0.12 -18.64 8.89
N ARG A 159 -0.10 -19.69 8.06
CA ARG A 159 -1.33 -20.23 7.46
C ARG A 159 -2.31 -20.70 8.54
N ARG A 160 -1.82 -21.33 9.61
CA ARG A 160 -2.66 -21.71 10.76
C ARG A 160 -3.30 -20.48 11.41
N LEU A 161 -2.50 -19.46 11.75
CA LEU A 161 -3.01 -18.21 12.35
C LEU A 161 -4.10 -17.55 11.50
N ILE A 162 -3.88 -17.46 10.19
CA ILE A 162 -4.83 -16.85 9.26
C ILE A 162 -6.12 -17.68 9.17
N ASN A 163 -6.00 -19.01 9.03
CA ASN A 163 -7.17 -19.89 8.94
C ASN A 163 -8.01 -19.85 10.22
N GLU A 164 -7.39 -19.78 11.39
CA GLU A 164 -8.08 -19.63 12.67
C GLU A 164 -8.82 -18.29 12.77
N GLU A 165 -8.21 -17.20 12.27
CA GLU A 165 -8.83 -15.87 12.23
C GLU A 165 -10.03 -15.83 11.27
N ILE A 166 -9.88 -16.35 10.06
CA ILE A 166 -10.96 -16.47 9.07
C ILE A 166 -12.10 -17.31 9.63
N ALA A 167 -11.79 -18.45 10.25
CA ALA A 167 -12.80 -19.32 10.85
C ALA A 167 -13.57 -18.63 11.98
N ARG A 168 -12.91 -17.79 12.79
CA ARG A 168 -13.55 -17.02 13.87
C ARG A 168 -14.52 -15.97 13.34
N LYS A 169 -14.24 -15.39 12.17
CA LYS A 169 -15.05 -14.35 11.52
C LYS A 169 -16.02 -14.91 10.47
N ARG A 170 -16.06 -16.23 10.30
CA ARG A 170 -16.84 -16.85 9.24
C ARG A 170 -18.32 -16.62 9.49
N HIS A 171 -18.99 -16.04 8.50
CA HIS A 171 -20.44 -15.96 8.44
C HIS A 171 -21.00 -17.16 7.66
N GLU A 172 -22.17 -17.65 8.06
CA GLU A 172 -22.86 -18.74 7.34
C GLU A 172 -23.33 -18.30 5.95
N GLN A 173 -23.65 -17.02 5.79
CA GLN A 173 -24.10 -16.39 4.55
C GLN A 173 -23.33 -15.08 4.32
N ALA A 174 -23.30 -14.60 3.07
CA ALA A 174 -22.80 -13.25 2.79
C ALA A 174 -23.68 -12.21 3.48
N TYR A 175 -23.08 -11.08 3.83
CA TYR A 175 -23.81 -9.98 4.41
C TYR A 175 -23.46 -8.63 3.78
N ILE A 176 -24.45 -7.74 3.83
CA ILE A 176 -24.36 -6.32 3.53
C ILE A 176 -24.53 -5.58 4.85
N GLY A 177 -23.57 -4.73 5.21
CA GLY A 177 -23.58 -3.92 6.42
C GLY A 177 -24.63 -2.80 6.39
N ASN A 178 -24.58 -1.91 7.37
CA ASN A 178 -25.54 -0.81 7.49
C ASN A 178 -25.21 0.34 6.54
N ASN A 179 -26.22 1.15 6.16
CA ASN A 179 -26.07 2.31 5.29
C ASN A 179 -25.39 2.01 3.94
N VAL A 180 -25.45 0.77 3.45
CA VAL A 180 -24.81 0.41 2.18
C VAL A 180 -25.70 0.80 1.02
N LYS A 181 -25.08 1.34 -0.04
CA LYS A 181 -25.74 1.66 -1.30
C LYS A 181 -25.23 0.78 -2.43
N ILE A 182 -26.11 0.00 -3.04
CA ILE A 182 -25.80 -0.83 -4.22
C ILE A 182 -26.77 -0.49 -5.33
N VAL A 183 -26.30 0.25 -6.33
CA VAL A 183 -27.17 0.76 -7.41
C VAL A 183 -26.60 0.48 -8.78
N ASN A 184 -27.49 0.12 -9.72
CA ASN A 184 -27.17 -0.10 -11.13
C ASN A 184 -26.09 -1.18 -11.38
N THR A 185 -26.01 -2.16 -10.49
CA THR A 185 -24.99 -3.23 -10.52
C THR A 185 -25.56 -4.47 -11.18
N LYS A 186 -24.82 -5.11 -12.09
CA LYS A 186 -25.36 -6.31 -12.76
C LYS A 186 -25.32 -7.53 -11.85
N GLU A 187 -24.16 -7.88 -11.33
CA GLU A 187 -23.94 -9.17 -10.68
C GLU A 187 -23.10 -9.00 -9.42
N ILE A 188 -23.58 -9.58 -8.32
CA ILE A 188 -22.85 -9.73 -7.06
C ILE A 188 -22.97 -11.18 -6.62
N THR A 189 -21.85 -11.88 -6.52
CA THR A 189 -21.80 -13.28 -6.11
C THR A 189 -20.79 -13.42 -4.98
N ASN A 190 -21.13 -14.15 -3.92
CA ASN A 190 -20.23 -14.45 -2.82
C ASN A 190 -19.46 -13.21 -2.32
N THR A 191 -20.17 -12.11 -2.05
CA THR A 191 -19.52 -10.84 -1.70
C THR A 191 -20.02 -10.32 -0.37
N ILE A 192 -19.09 -10.04 0.54
CA ILE A 192 -19.32 -9.35 1.82
C ILE A 192 -19.06 -7.86 1.63
N VAL A 193 -19.99 -7.02 2.09
CA VAL A 193 -19.88 -5.57 2.02
C VAL A 193 -20.11 -4.99 3.41
N TYR A 194 -19.11 -4.27 3.94
CA TYR A 194 -19.22 -3.61 5.24
C TYR A 194 -19.91 -2.24 5.14
N ASP A 195 -20.20 -1.67 6.30
CA ASP A 195 -20.97 -0.44 6.49
C ASP A 195 -20.51 0.74 5.63
N ASP A 196 -21.48 1.59 5.25
CA ASP A 196 -21.29 2.85 4.53
C ASP A 196 -20.57 2.73 3.16
N CYS A 197 -20.53 1.52 2.59
CA CYS A 197 -19.99 1.28 1.25
C CYS A 197 -20.96 1.79 0.17
N GLU A 198 -20.42 2.36 -0.91
CA GLU A 198 -21.20 2.68 -2.11
C GLU A 198 -20.67 1.93 -3.34
N ILE A 199 -21.54 1.10 -3.93
CA ILE A 199 -21.33 0.37 -5.17
C ILE A 199 -22.32 0.92 -6.20
N ASN A 200 -21.81 1.58 -7.25
CA ASN A 200 -22.63 2.27 -8.23
C ASN A 200 -22.17 1.97 -9.66
N GLY A 201 -22.89 1.09 -10.34
CA GLY A 201 -22.63 0.74 -11.72
C GLY A 201 -21.60 -0.39 -11.92
N ALA A 202 -21.28 -1.16 -10.86
CA ALA A 202 -20.36 -2.28 -10.98
C ALA A 202 -20.89 -3.32 -11.98
N SER A 203 -20.00 -3.87 -12.80
CA SER A 203 -20.37 -4.92 -13.75
C SER A 203 -20.41 -6.29 -13.10
N ARG A 204 -19.43 -6.60 -12.24
CA ARG A 204 -19.40 -7.86 -11.48
C ARG A 204 -18.54 -7.72 -10.24
N LEU A 205 -19.05 -8.20 -9.11
CA LEU A 205 -18.28 -8.48 -7.90
C LEU A 205 -18.45 -9.97 -7.59
N SER A 206 -17.37 -10.74 -7.59
CA SER A 206 -17.41 -12.18 -7.29
C SER A 206 -16.36 -12.56 -6.27
N ASP A 207 -16.75 -13.26 -5.21
CA ASP A 207 -15.83 -13.74 -4.17
C ASP A 207 -14.97 -12.60 -3.62
N CYS A 208 -15.64 -11.58 -3.08
CA CYS A 208 -15.01 -10.36 -2.62
C CYS A 208 -15.37 -10.01 -1.17
N THR A 209 -14.43 -9.38 -0.46
CA THR A 209 -14.69 -8.71 0.81
C THR A 209 -14.38 -7.23 0.66
N ILE A 210 -15.38 -6.39 0.87
CA ILE A 210 -15.27 -4.92 0.78
C ILE A 210 -15.33 -4.33 2.18
N LEU A 211 -14.16 -4.04 2.75
CA LEU A 211 -13.98 -3.44 4.06
C LEU A 211 -14.20 -1.94 3.97
N SER A 212 -15.29 -1.47 4.57
CA SER A 212 -15.75 -0.09 4.57
C SER A 212 -16.18 0.28 5.99
N SER A 213 -16.16 1.58 6.28
CA SER A 213 -16.59 2.11 7.57
C SER A 213 -17.10 3.55 7.43
N PRO A 214 -17.89 4.05 8.39
CA PRO A 214 -18.36 5.43 8.36
C PRO A 214 -17.24 6.48 8.29
N VAL A 215 -16.08 6.17 8.88
CA VAL A 215 -14.91 7.08 8.91
C VAL A 215 -14.04 6.99 7.65
N SER A 216 -14.11 5.88 6.93
CA SER A 216 -13.23 5.56 5.80
C SER A 216 -13.96 4.63 4.83
N ASN A 217 -14.88 5.19 4.07
CA ASN A 217 -15.77 4.43 3.19
C ASN A 217 -15.08 3.94 1.91
N VAL A 218 -15.63 2.89 1.30
CA VAL A 218 -15.21 2.39 -0.02
C VAL A 218 -16.20 2.80 -1.10
N TYR A 219 -15.67 3.17 -2.27
CA TYR A 219 -16.46 3.44 -3.47
C TYR A 219 -16.06 2.52 -4.63
N ILE A 220 -17.02 1.77 -5.16
CA ILE A 220 -16.88 0.97 -6.38
C ILE A 220 -17.78 1.55 -7.47
N GLY A 221 -17.16 2.06 -8.52
CA GLY A 221 -17.85 2.80 -9.58
C GLY A 221 -18.18 1.98 -10.82
N THR A 222 -18.52 2.71 -11.87
CA THR A 222 -19.07 2.16 -13.11
C THR A 222 -18.10 1.24 -13.86
N GLY A 223 -18.62 0.11 -14.31
CA GLY A 223 -17.93 -0.83 -15.19
C GLY A 223 -16.90 -1.71 -14.50
N VAL A 224 -16.75 -1.61 -13.17
CA VAL A 224 -15.76 -2.38 -12.42
C VAL A 224 -16.08 -3.87 -12.45
N ILE A 225 -15.04 -4.68 -12.65
CA ILE A 225 -15.04 -6.13 -12.46
C ILE A 225 -14.01 -6.44 -11.37
N CYS A 226 -14.45 -7.03 -10.26
CA CYS A 226 -13.59 -7.38 -9.13
C CYS A 226 -13.86 -8.83 -8.73
N GLU A 227 -12.82 -9.65 -8.69
CA GLU A 227 -12.92 -11.09 -8.50
C GLU A 227 -11.86 -11.60 -7.52
N ASN A 228 -12.24 -12.49 -6.61
CA ASN A 228 -11.33 -13.15 -5.67
C ASN A 228 -10.44 -12.17 -4.90
N SER A 229 -11.00 -11.02 -4.49
CA SER A 229 -10.21 -9.87 -4.05
C SER A 229 -10.77 -9.22 -2.80
N ILE A 230 -9.89 -8.61 -2.02
CA ILE A 230 -10.26 -7.84 -0.83
C ILE A 230 -9.98 -6.37 -1.09
N VAL A 231 -10.94 -5.50 -0.77
CA VAL A 231 -10.80 -4.04 -0.88
C VAL A 231 -10.92 -3.43 0.50
N SER A 232 -9.93 -2.63 0.88
CA SER A 232 -9.78 -2.03 2.19
C SER A 232 -10.27 -0.59 2.24
N GLU A 233 -10.46 -0.12 3.46
CA GLU A 233 -11.11 1.12 3.83
C GLU A 233 -10.51 2.34 3.13
N GLY A 234 -11.38 3.29 2.75
CA GLY A 234 -10.99 4.54 2.09
C GLY A 234 -10.63 4.41 0.60
N SER A 235 -10.71 3.20 0.03
CA SER A 235 -10.33 2.96 -1.37
C SER A 235 -11.41 3.31 -2.36
N SER A 236 -11.00 3.67 -3.58
CA SER A 236 -11.88 3.96 -4.70
C SER A 236 -11.45 3.20 -5.95
N ILE A 237 -12.37 2.44 -6.54
CA ILE A 237 -12.16 1.65 -7.75
C ILE A 237 -13.20 2.08 -8.79
N ILE A 238 -12.77 2.69 -9.90
CA ILE A 238 -13.70 3.36 -10.82
C ILE A 238 -13.31 3.22 -12.29
N ASN A 239 -14.24 3.56 -13.19
CA ASN A 239 -14.00 3.71 -14.64
C ASN A 239 -13.44 2.43 -15.29
N SER A 240 -14.22 1.34 -15.21
CA SER A 240 -13.96 0.08 -15.92
C SER A 240 -12.67 -0.65 -15.57
N VAL A 241 -12.24 -0.54 -14.31
CA VAL A 241 -11.12 -1.31 -13.77
C VAL A 241 -11.47 -2.81 -13.69
N LYS A 242 -10.46 -3.67 -13.92
CA LYS A 242 -10.59 -5.13 -13.78
C LYS A 242 -9.53 -5.66 -12.82
N ILE A 243 -9.95 -6.35 -11.78
CA ILE A 243 -9.07 -6.86 -10.72
C ILE A 243 -9.41 -8.32 -10.44
N GLN A 244 -8.40 -9.17 -10.38
CA GLN A 244 -8.54 -10.59 -10.04
C GLN A 244 -7.43 -11.02 -9.07
N ASP A 245 -7.77 -11.77 -8.02
CA ASP A 245 -6.81 -12.32 -7.06
C ASP A 245 -5.90 -11.24 -6.44
N CYS A 246 -6.49 -10.14 -5.97
CA CYS A 246 -5.73 -8.99 -5.47
C CYS A 246 -6.13 -8.54 -4.07
N PHE A 247 -5.20 -7.84 -3.42
CA PHE A 247 -5.48 -7.06 -2.21
C PHE A 247 -5.37 -5.57 -2.51
N ILE A 248 -6.45 -4.83 -2.32
CA ILE A 248 -6.47 -3.37 -2.43
C ILE A 248 -6.50 -2.81 -1.00
N GLY A 249 -5.36 -2.29 -0.54
CA GLY A 249 -5.16 -1.76 0.79
C GLY A 249 -5.70 -0.35 0.97
N GLU A 250 -5.47 0.23 2.14
CA GLU A 250 -6.11 1.46 2.59
C GLU A 250 -5.91 2.66 1.65
N ALA A 251 -6.96 3.46 1.45
CA ALA A 251 -6.91 4.69 0.66
C ALA A 251 -6.30 4.54 -0.74
N CYS A 252 -6.45 3.38 -1.37
CA CYS A 252 -5.97 3.17 -2.74
C CYS A 252 -6.93 3.81 -3.76
N GLN A 253 -6.38 4.30 -4.86
CA GLN A 253 -7.16 4.82 -5.99
C GLN A 253 -6.82 4.02 -7.24
N ILE A 254 -7.77 3.25 -7.77
CA ILE A 254 -7.59 2.45 -8.99
C ILE A 254 -8.62 2.88 -10.01
N SER A 255 -8.17 3.30 -11.19
CA SER A 255 -9.05 4.01 -12.14
C SER A 255 -8.74 3.76 -13.61
N ASN A 256 -9.64 4.23 -14.47
CA ASN A 256 -9.46 4.44 -15.92
C ASN A 256 -8.93 3.19 -16.65
N GLY A 257 -9.63 2.07 -16.47
CA GLY A 257 -9.34 0.83 -17.18
C GLY A 257 -8.06 0.11 -16.75
N PHE A 258 -7.52 0.43 -15.57
CA PHE A 258 -6.39 -0.32 -15.01
C PHE A 258 -6.76 -1.80 -14.83
N THR A 259 -5.82 -2.69 -15.12
CA THR A 259 -5.99 -4.14 -14.95
C THR A 259 -4.99 -4.69 -13.94
N ALA A 260 -5.43 -5.58 -13.05
CA ALA A 260 -4.57 -6.19 -12.06
C ALA A 260 -4.88 -7.68 -11.86
N SER A 261 -3.83 -8.49 -11.79
CA SER A 261 -3.92 -9.91 -11.43
C SER A 261 -2.85 -10.31 -10.43
N SER A 262 -3.21 -11.14 -9.45
CA SER A 262 -2.28 -11.72 -8.46
C SER A 262 -1.38 -10.66 -7.79
N SER A 263 -1.94 -9.50 -7.47
CA SER A 263 -1.17 -8.31 -7.07
C SER A 263 -1.71 -7.71 -5.77
N VAL A 264 -0.82 -7.06 -5.01
CA VAL A 264 -1.19 -6.37 -3.77
C VAL A 264 -0.84 -4.91 -3.86
N PHE A 265 -1.73 -4.05 -3.38
CA PHE A 265 -1.60 -2.60 -3.36
C PHE A 265 -1.82 -2.12 -1.94
N PHE A 266 -0.92 -1.32 -1.38
CA PHE A 266 -1.01 -0.86 0.00
C PHE A 266 -1.16 0.66 0.09
N ALA A 267 -1.29 1.14 1.33
CA ALA A 267 -1.62 2.51 1.73
C ALA A 267 -1.30 3.60 0.69
N ASN A 268 -2.33 4.32 0.24
CA ASN A 268 -2.22 5.46 -0.69
C ASN A 268 -1.58 5.12 -2.05
N SER A 269 -1.69 3.87 -2.53
CA SER A 269 -1.30 3.54 -3.89
C SER A 269 -2.27 4.14 -4.91
N TYR A 270 -1.73 4.57 -6.05
CA TYR A 270 -2.53 5.14 -7.14
C TYR A 270 -2.23 4.41 -8.44
N MET A 271 -3.24 3.80 -9.04
CA MET A 271 -3.15 3.04 -10.27
C MET A 271 -4.17 3.55 -11.29
N SER A 272 -3.69 3.79 -12.51
CA SER A 272 -4.54 4.23 -13.60
C SER A 272 -3.94 3.81 -14.92
N ASN A 273 -4.79 3.53 -15.91
CA ASN A 273 -4.39 3.44 -17.32
C ASN A 273 -3.40 2.32 -17.72
N GLY A 274 -2.93 1.49 -16.79
CA GLY A 274 -1.89 0.47 -17.01
C GLY A 274 -2.28 -0.91 -16.47
N GLU A 275 -1.26 -1.74 -16.28
CA GLU A 275 -1.41 -3.13 -15.85
C GLU A 275 -0.45 -3.46 -14.70
N ALA A 276 -0.92 -4.30 -13.78
CA ALA A 276 -0.08 -4.98 -12.79
C ALA A 276 -0.31 -6.50 -12.80
N CYS A 277 0.76 -7.28 -12.78
CA CYS A 277 0.69 -8.74 -12.69
C CYS A 277 1.79 -9.26 -11.74
N ALA A 278 1.41 -10.09 -10.75
CA ALA A 278 2.33 -10.54 -9.70
C ALA A 278 3.11 -9.38 -9.07
N ALA A 279 2.48 -8.23 -8.86
CA ALA A 279 3.14 -7.04 -8.35
C ALA A 279 2.92 -6.90 -6.84
N PHE A 280 3.99 -6.60 -6.12
CA PHE A 280 3.92 -6.14 -4.74
C PHE A 280 4.06 -4.62 -4.73
N CYS A 281 2.93 -3.92 -4.64
CA CYS A 281 2.87 -2.46 -4.57
C CYS A 281 2.70 -2.02 -3.11
N GLY A 282 3.81 -1.74 -2.44
CA GLY A 282 3.85 -1.17 -1.09
C GLY A 282 3.26 0.25 -1.03
N PRO A 283 3.24 0.87 0.17
CA PRO A 283 2.68 2.20 0.37
C PRO A 283 3.20 3.22 -0.66
N PHE A 284 2.32 4.11 -1.13
CA PHE A 284 2.65 5.18 -2.09
C PHE A 284 3.24 4.70 -3.42
N THR A 285 2.87 3.51 -3.89
CA THR A 285 3.21 3.09 -5.27
C THR A 285 2.26 3.76 -6.24
N ALA A 286 2.81 4.47 -7.23
CA ALA A 286 2.03 5.25 -8.18
C ALA A 286 2.34 4.87 -9.63
N SER A 287 1.28 4.59 -10.40
CA SER A 287 1.30 4.53 -11.85
C SER A 287 0.06 5.21 -12.44
N HIS A 288 0.27 6.37 -13.08
CA HIS A 288 -0.83 7.22 -13.55
C HIS A 288 -1.10 7.13 -15.07
N HIS A 289 -0.08 6.81 -15.86
CA HIS A 289 -0.05 7.08 -17.30
C HIS A 289 -0.11 5.79 -18.13
N LYS A 290 -0.73 5.88 -19.31
CA LYS A 290 -0.62 4.82 -20.33
C LYS A 290 0.84 4.71 -20.82
N SER A 291 1.39 3.55 -21.14
CA SER A 291 0.92 2.18 -20.88
C SER A 291 1.92 1.50 -19.95
N SER A 292 1.86 1.80 -18.65
CA SER A 292 2.77 1.18 -17.67
C SER A 292 2.43 -0.29 -17.45
N LEU A 293 3.44 -1.15 -17.41
CA LEU A 293 3.32 -2.54 -16.95
C LEU A 293 4.14 -2.70 -15.68
N LEU A 294 3.52 -3.03 -14.54
CA LEU A 294 4.17 -3.38 -13.29
C LEU A 294 4.11 -4.90 -13.10
N ILE A 295 5.14 -5.62 -13.55
CA ILE A 295 5.13 -7.09 -13.56
C ILE A 295 6.29 -7.68 -12.76
N GLY A 296 5.99 -8.70 -11.95
CA GLY A 296 6.99 -9.45 -11.18
C GLY A 296 7.94 -8.55 -10.38
N GLY A 297 7.40 -7.58 -9.64
CA GLY A 297 8.20 -6.55 -9.01
C GLY A 297 7.69 -6.15 -7.62
N GLN A 298 8.63 -5.83 -6.74
CA GLN A 298 8.35 -5.18 -5.46
C GLN A 298 8.65 -3.69 -5.57
N PHE A 299 7.69 -2.88 -5.15
CA PHE A 299 7.73 -1.42 -5.22
C PHE A 299 7.28 -0.83 -3.89
N SER A 300 7.85 0.31 -3.51
CA SER A 300 7.39 1.07 -2.34
C SER A 300 7.78 2.54 -2.51
N PHE A 301 6.88 3.47 -2.17
CA PHE A 301 7.06 4.90 -2.45
C PHE A 301 7.48 5.19 -3.89
N TYR A 302 7.03 4.33 -4.81
CA TYR A 302 7.53 4.24 -6.16
C TYR A 302 6.70 5.11 -7.11
N ASN A 303 7.36 5.70 -8.10
CA ASN A 303 6.68 6.42 -9.17
C ASN A 303 7.08 5.87 -10.53
N ALA A 304 6.10 5.31 -11.24
CA ALA A 304 6.24 4.90 -12.63
C ALA A 304 6.10 6.08 -13.59
N GLY A 305 7.16 6.33 -14.36
CA GLY A 305 7.08 7.20 -15.53
C GLY A 305 6.12 6.63 -16.57
N SER A 306 5.62 7.48 -17.47
CA SER A 306 4.77 7.01 -18.58
C SER A 306 5.49 5.96 -19.43
N ALA A 307 4.76 4.97 -19.94
CA ALA A 307 5.33 3.86 -20.71
C ALA A 307 6.47 3.08 -20.02
N THR A 308 6.48 3.04 -18.69
CA THR A 308 7.40 2.17 -17.94
C THR A 308 7.06 0.71 -18.16
N ASN A 309 8.06 -0.13 -18.39
CA ASN A 309 7.87 -1.57 -18.61
C ASN A 309 8.94 -2.39 -17.88
N PHE A 310 8.54 -3.53 -17.33
CA PHE A 310 9.45 -4.53 -16.78
C PHE A 310 9.33 -5.82 -17.57
N SER A 311 10.46 -6.49 -17.82
CA SER A 311 10.48 -7.78 -18.48
C SER A 311 11.01 -8.84 -17.55
N ASN A 312 10.14 -9.79 -17.19
CA ASN A 312 10.44 -10.85 -16.24
C ASN A 312 10.44 -12.26 -16.83
N HIS A 313 10.24 -12.37 -18.14
CA HIS A 313 10.24 -13.65 -18.84
C HIS A 313 11.68 -14.18 -19.01
N ALA A 314 11.96 -15.34 -18.42
CA ALA A 314 13.08 -16.16 -18.84
C ALA A 314 12.65 -16.88 -20.12
N TYR A 315 13.19 -16.47 -21.28
CA TYR A 315 12.72 -16.86 -22.62
C TYR A 315 12.34 -18.36 -22.79
N LYS A 316 13.06 -19.27 -22.12
CA LYS A 316 12.81 -20.73 -22.18
C LYS A 316 12.07 -21.32 -20.97
N MET A 317 12.02 -20.60 -19.85
CA MET A 317 11.59 -21.13 -18.54
C MET A 317 10.34 -20.44 -17.99
N GLY A 318 9.77 -19.47 -18.71
CA GLY A 318 8.57 -18.74 -18.32
C GLY A 318 8.84 -17.48 -17.50
N PRO A 319 7.80 -16.83 -16.96
CA PRO A 319 7.89 -15.59 -16.18
C PRO A 319 8.33 -15.83 -14.73
N ILE A 320 9.57 -16.26 -14.55
CA ILE A 320 10.13 -16.64 -13.23
C ILE A 320 10.99 -15.54 -12.59
N HIS A 321 11.47 -14.57 -13.37
CA HIS A 321 12.29 -13.51 -12.82
C HIS A 321 11.43 -12.49 -12.08
N HIS A 322 12.05 -11.79 -11.14
CA HIS A 322 11.40 -10.68 -10.46
C HIS A 322 12.46 -9.68 -10.02
N GLY A 323 12.02 -8.48 -9.67
CA GLY A 323 12.91 -7.46 -9.15
C GLY A 323 12.40 -6.76 -7.91
N VAL A 324 13.34 -6.17 -7.17
CA VAL A 324 13.08 -5.32 -6.02
C VAL A 324 13.50 -3.92 -6.38
N LEU A 325 12.53 -3.02 -6.42
CA LEU A 325 12.75 -1.59 -6.49
C LEU A 325 12.50 -1.06 -5.08
N GLU A 326 13.57 -0.78 -4.36
CA GLU A 326 13.50 -0.34 -2.97
C GLU A 326 12.76 1.01 -2.85
N ARG A 327 12.51 1.41 -1.61
CA ARG A 327 11.65 2.54 -1.31
C ARG A 327 12.11 3.83 -2.00
N GLY A 328 11.16 4.57 -2.55
CA GLY A 328 11.39 5.89 -3.13
C GLY A 328 12.05 5.86 -4.51
N THR A 329 12.22 4.68 -5.09
CA THR A 329 12.74 4.53 -6.46
C THR A 329 11.76 5.10 -7.50
N LYS A 330 12.29 5.41 -8.67
CA LYS A 330 11.51 5.94 -9.77
C LYS A 330 11.99 5.43 -11.12
N THR A 331 11.08 5.40 -12.06
CA THR A 331 11.38 5.23 -13.48
C THR A 331 11.02 6.50 -14.23
N ALA A 332 11.90 6.93 -15.13
CA ALA A 332 11.59 7.99 -16.07
C ALA A 332 10.61 7.48 -17.15
N SER A 333 9.99 8.41 -17.89
CA SER A 333 9.16 8.05 -19.02
C SER A 333 9.93 7.21 -20.05
N GLY A 334 9.32 6.12 -20.51
CA GLY A 334 9.92 5.16 -21.45
C GLY A 334 10.98 4.25 -20.85
N ALA A 335 11.10 4.20 -19.51
CA ALA A 335 12.04 3.29 -18.87
C ALA A 335 11.66 1.83 -19.11
N TYR A 336 12.68 1.00 -19.30
CA TYR A 336 12.54 -0.44 -19.41
C TYR A 336 13.57 -1.10 -18.50
N ILE A 337 13.15 -2.07 -17.70
CA ILE A 337 14.06 -2.78 -16.78
C ILE A 337 13.95 -4.28 -17.02
N LEU A 338 15.08 -4.90 -17.36
CA LEU A 338 15.19 -6.34 -17.52
C LEU A 338 15.40 -7.04 -16.17
N MET A 339 14.45 -7.86 -15.73
CA MET A 339 14.51 -8.62 -14.48
C MET A 339 15.31 -9.93 -14.65
N PRO A 340 16.03 -10.42 -13.61
CA PRO A 340 16.00 -9.92 -12.24
C PRO A 340 16.75 -8.61 -12.05
N ALA A 341 16.29 -7.80 -11.09
CA ALA A 341 16.91 -6.52 -10.76
C ALA A 341 16.75 -6.21 -9.27
N HIS A 342 17.73 -5.51 -8.70
CA HIS A 342 17.65 -4.92 -7.38
C HIS A 342 18.11 -3.45 -7.46
N ILE A 343 17.15 -2.54 -7.41
CA ILE A 343 17.39 -1.10 -7.51
C ILE A 343 17.42 -0.49 -6.12
N GLY A 344 18.54 0.13 -5.76
CA GLY A 344 18.76 0.68 -4.43
C GLY A 344 17.83 1.84 -4.08
N THR A 345 17.56 2.02 -2.79
CA THR A 345 16.69 3.04 -2.18
C THR A 345 16.83 4.42 -2.84
N PHE A 346 15.71 5.06 -3.18
CA PHE A 346 15.63 6.38 -3.84
C PHE A 346 16.40 6.52 -5.17
N SER A 347 16.70 5.43 -5.88
CA SER A 347 17.35 5.53 -7.19
C SER A 347 16.37 5.82 -8.32
N VAL A 348 16.87 6.40 -9.42
CA VAL A 348 16.07 6.76 -10.60
C VAL A 348 16.62 6.05 -11.83
N CYS A 349 15.75 5.36 -12.55
CA CYS A 349 16.08 4.58 -13.74
C CYS A 349 15.64 5.31 -15.01
N PHE A 350 16.56 5.50 -15.95
CA PHE A 350 16.35 6.18 -17.22
C PHE A 350 16.68 5.26 -18.40
N GLY A 351 15.78 5.23 -19.38
CA GLY A 351 15.96 4.46 -20.61
C GLY A 351 15.87 2.95 -20.41
N LYS A 352 16.49 2.20 -21.32
CA LYS A 352 16.37 0.74 -21.42
C LYS A 352 17.52 0.02 -20.71
N LEU A 353 17.34 -0.32 -19.44
CA LEU A 353 18.32 -1.03 -18.61
C LEU A 353 18.27 -2.54 -18.88
N MET A 354 19.29 -3.05 -19.58
CA MET A 354 19.32 -4.44 -20.11
C MET A 354 20.24 -5.41 -19.37
N TYR A 355 20.94 -4.99 -18.31
CA TYR A 355 21.99 -5.78 -17.66
C TYR A 355 21.64 -6.24 -16.23
N HIS A 356 20.38 -6.60 -15.97
CA HIS A 356 19.94 -7.14 -14.67
C HIS A 356 20.51 -6.35 -13.46
N PRO A 357 20.21 -5.04 -13.34
CA PRO A 357 20.90 -4.16 -12.40
C PRO A 357 20.83 -4.66 -10.96
N ASP A 358 21.96 -4.66 -10.25
CA ASP A 358 22.02 -4.81 -8.80
C ASP A 358 22.80 -3.64 -8.20
N THR A 359 22.05 -2.71 -7.59
CA THR A 359 22.53 -1.43 -7.04
C THR A 359 22.06 -1.23 -5.61
N ARG A 360 21.68 -2.29 -4.90
CA ARG A 360 21.18 -2.23 -3.51
C ARG A 360 22.15 -1.51 -2.55
N TYR A 361 23.45 -1.63 -2.80
CA TYR A 361 24.51 -0.99 -2.01
C TYR A 361 24.96 0.36 -2.56
N LEU A 362 24.30 0.90 -3.58
CA LEU A 362 24.57 2.22 -4.15
C LEU A 362 23.25 2.99 -4.21
N PRO A 363 22.67 3.37 -3.05
CA PRO A 363 21.38 4.05 -3.00
C PRO A 363 21.47 5.46 -3.59
N PHE A 364 20.32 6.06 -3.86
CA PHE A 364 20.17 7.39 -4.46
C PHE A 364 20.87 7.54 -5.81
N SER A 365 21.03 6.45 -6.55
CA SER A 365 21.74 6.44 -7.82
C SER A 365 20.86 6.89 -8.98
N TYR A 366 21.47 7.49 -10.00
CA TYR A 366 20.87 7.52 -11.33
C TYR A 366 21.43 6.38 -12.17
N LEU A 367 20.55 5.52 -12.70
CA LEU A 367 20.87 4.48 -13.65
C LEU A 367 20.40 4.94 -15.03
N ILE A 368 21.32 5.07 -15.98
CA ILE A 368 21.02 5.71 -17.27
C ILE A 368 21.51 4.81 -18.41
N ALA A 369 20.60 4.38 -19.27
CA ALA A 369 20.97 3.77 -20.55
C ALA A 369 21.24 4.87 -21.59
N TYR A 370 22.46 4.90 -22.13
CA TYR A 370 22.82 5.74 -23.27
C TYR A 370 23.39 4.85 -24.38
N GLY A 371 22.58 4.60 -25.41
CA GLY A 371 22.85 3.54 -26.38
C GLY A 371 22.93 2.18 -25.68
N ASP A 372 23.99 1.42 -25.98
CA ASP A 372 24.26 0.11 -25.36
C ASP A 372 25.05 0.19 -24.04
N THR A 373 25.39 1.41 -23.60
CA THR A 373 26.16 1.63 -22.38
C THR A 373 25.25 2.00 -21.22
N MET A 374 25.41 1.28 -20.11
CA MET A 374 24.68 1.54 -18.87
C MET A 374 25.56 2.36 -17.93
N TYR A 375 25.15 3.59 -17.64
CA TYR A 375 25.85 4.49 -16.73
C TYR A 375 25.22 4.47 -15.36
N LEU A 376 26.07 4.59 -14.34
CA LEU A 376 25.66 4.73 -12.96
C LEU A 376 26.26 6.02 -12.38
N SER A 377 25.41 6.83 -11.74
CA SER A 377 25.83 8.02 -10.98
C SER A 377 25.40 7.87 -9.52
N PRO A 378 26.26 7.27 -8.68
CA PRO A 378 25.98 7.02 -7.27
C PRO A 378 25.70 8.30 -6.47
N GLY A 379 24.75 8.21 -5.53
CA GLY A 379 24.40 9.33 -4.63
C GLY A 379 23.80 10.57 -5.32
N ARG A 380 23.62 10.54 -6.65
CA ARG A 380 23.20 11.71 -7.43
C ARG A 380 21.86 12.26 -6.94
N ASN A 381 20.89 11.40 -6.65
CA ASN A 381 19.53 11.79 -6.33
C ASN A 381 19.42 12.57 -5.01
N ILE A 382 20.40 12.42 -4.09
CA ILE A 382 20.46 13.13 -2.79
C ILE A 382 20.33 14.64 -2.98
N THR A 383 20.91 15.17 -4.05
CA THR A 383 21.06 16.62 -4.28
C THR A 383 20.06 17.18 -5.29
N THR A 384 18.95 16.48 -5.54
CA THR A 384 18.02 16.85 -6.61
C THR A 384 16.76 17.51 -6.09
N VAL A 385 16.18 18.39 -6.91
CA VAL A 385 14.87 18.99 -6.64
C VAL A 385 13.77 17.93 -6.55
N GLY A 386 13.89 16.88 -7.37
CA GLY A 386 12.96 15.74 -7.40
C GLY A 386 12.82 15.10 -6.03
N LEU A 387 13.93 14.57 -5.48
CA LEU A 387 13.94 13.93 -4.17
C LEU A 387 13.44 14.86 -3.08
N TYR A 388 13.94 16.11 -3.04
CA TYR A 388 13.56 17.10 -2.03
C TYR A 388 12.04 17.33 -1.97
N ARG A 389 11.38 17.35 -3.14
CA ARG A 389 9.92 17.49 -3.26
C ARG A 389 9.20 16.22 -2.80
N ASP A 390 9.66 15.03 -3.18
CA ASP A 390 8.95 13.78 -2.87
C ASP A 390 8.91 13.48 -1.38
N ILE A 391 10.04 13.59 -0.69
CA ILE A 391 10.15 13.27 0.74
C ILE A 391 9.24 14.18 1.60
N ARG A 392 8.87 15.36 1.09
CA ARG A 392 7.92 16.29 1.74
C ARG A 392 6.47 16.09 1.28
N LYS A 393 6.26 15.45 0.13
CA LYS A 393 4.93 15.22 -0.43
C LYS A 393 4.23 14.04 0.24
N TRP A 394 4.91 12.92 0.49
CA TRP A 394 4.24 11.71 0.98
C TRP A 394 3.50 11.89 2.32
N PRO A 395 4.08 12.51 3.36
CA PRO A 395 3.33 12.74 4.61
C PRO A 395 2.07 13.58 4.40
N LYS A 396 2.10 14.54 3.46
CA LYS A 396 0.96 15.41 3.13
C LYS A 396 -0.08 14.73 2.25
N ARG A 397 0.27 13.60 1.63
CA ARG A 397 -0.57 12.81 0.72
C ARG A 397 -1.11 11.56 1.39
N ASP A 398 -0.77 11.29 2.64
CA ASP A 398 -1.44 10.26 3.40
C ASP A 398 -2.84 10.75 3.74
N VAL A 399 -3.83 10.26 3.00
CA VAL A 399 -5.24 10.68 3.17
C VAL A 399 -6.00 9.72 4.07
N ARG A 400 -5.33 8.73 4.68
CA ARG A 400 -5.95 7.78 5.59
C ARG A 400 -6.37 8.48 6.88
N PRO A 401 -7.63 8.33 7.32
CA PRO A 401 -8.09 8.89 8.59
C PRO A 401 -7.24 8.42 9.78
N VAL A 402 -7.06 9.31 10.76
CA VAL A 402 -6.33 8.98 11.98
C VAL A 402 -7.09 7.93 12.77
N GLY A 403 -6.40 6.83 13.12
CA GLY A 403 -6.97 5.72 13.87
C GLY A 403 -7.50 4.58 12.99
N SER A 404 -7.69 4.80 11.68
CA SER A 404 -8.05 3.73 10.73
C SER A 404 -6.81 3.13 10.04
N GLN A 405 -5.60 3.56 10.40
CA GLN A 405 -4.38 3.10 9.74
C GLN A 405 -3.98 1.67 10.17
N LYS A 406 -4.12 0.70 9.27
CA LYS A 406 -3.65 -0.69 9.44
C LYS A 406 -2.15 -0.81 9.14
N SER A 407 -1.71 -0.27 8.01
CA SER A 407 -0.31 -0.32 7.57
C SER A 407 0.52 0.77 8.25
N ILE A 408 1.69 0.40 8.77
CA ILE A 408 2.66 1.35 9.33
C ILE A 408 3.45 1.99 8.18
N VAL A 409 3.64 3.31 8.23
CA VAL A 409 4.39 4.04 7.20
C VAL A 409 5.38 5.00 7.85
N ASN A 410 6.66 4.65 7.81
CA ASN A 410 7.76 5.53 8.22
C ASN A 410 8.19 6.41 7.03
N PHE A 411 8.11 7.73 7.18
CA PHE A 411 8.44 8.67 6.09
C PHE A 411 9.90 9.13 6.06
N ASP A 412 10.72 8.75 7.05
CA ASP A 412 12.12 9.17 7.14
C ASP A 412 12.91 8.67 5.90
N TRP A 413 13.49 9.60 5.13
CA TRP A 413 14.27 9.28 3.93
C TRP A 413 15.73 8.95 4.25
N LEU A 414 16.29 9.57 5.30
CA LEU A 414 17.50 9.15 5.98
C LEU A 414 17.11 8.46 7.28
N SER A 415 17.26 7.14 7.29
CA SER A 415 16.98 6.26 8.42
C SER A 415 18.15 5.28 8.59
N PRO A 416 18.24 4.54 9.70
CA PRO A 416 19.25 3.49 9.83
C PRO A 416 19.31 2.52 8.63
N PHE A 417 18.17 2.26 7.98
CA PHE A 417 18.09 1.48 6.74
C PHE A 417 18.85 2.14 5.58
N SER A 418 18.41 3.31 5.11
CA SER A 418 19.02 3.98 3.95
C SER A 418 20.42 4.54 4.24
N VAL A 419 20.69 4.92 5.48
CA VAL A 419 22.00 5.42 5.91
C VAL A 419 23.00 4.27 6.02
N GLY A 420 22.57 3.07 6.45
CA GLY A 420 23.39 1.87 6.38
C GLY A 420 23.86 1.58 4.95
N GLU A 421 22.96 1.65 3.97
CA GLU A 421 23.30 1.52 2.55
C GLU A 421 24.25 2.63 2.06
N ILE A 422 24.10 3.87 2.57
CA ILE A 422 25.02 4.97 2.26
C ILE A 422 26.44 4.69 2.79
N VAL A 423 26.56 4.15 4.01
CA VAL A 423 27.87 3.78 4.60
C VAL A 423 28.56 2.74 3.72
N GLU A 424 27.86 1.66 3.37
CA GLU A 424 28.40 0.61 2.52
C GLU A 424 28.73 1.13 1.11
N GLY A 425 27.84 1.93 0.52
CA GLY A 425 28.04 2.53 -0.79
C GLY A 425 29.26 3.45 -0.83
N LYS A 426 29.47 4.29 0.19
CA LYS A 426 30.68 5.13 0.29
C LYS A 426 31.94 4.28 0.30
N GLN A 427 31.98 3.21 1.11
CA GLN A 427 33.12 2.30 1.18
C GLN A 427 33.37 1.59 -0.16
N ILE A 428 32.32 1.19 -0.89
CA ILE A 428 32.45 0.60 -2.23
C ILE A 428 33.11 1.59 -3.19
N LEU A 429 32.66 2.84 -3.22
CA LEU A 429 33.22 3.85 -4.13
C LEU A 429 34.67 4.20 -3.78
N GLU A 430 35.01 4.29 -2.50
CA GLU A 430 36.38 4.51 -2.05
C GLU A 430 37.29 3.34 -2.45
N LYS A 431 36.86 2.10 -2.23
CA LYS A 431 37.60 0.89 -2.66
C LYS A 431 37.77 0.82 -4.18
N LEU A 432 36.75 1.18 -4.96
CA LEU A 432 36.85 1.25 -6.43
C LEU A 432 37.88 2.29 -6.86
N ARG A 433 37.90 3.46 -6.21
CA ARG A 433 38.89 4.51 -6.47
C ARG A 433 40.31 4.04 -6.13
N ASP A 434 40.48 3.39 -4.99
CA ASP A 434 41.79 2.92 -4.52
C ASP A 434 42.33 1.78 -5.40
N ALA A 435 41.46 0.85 -5.84
CA ALA A 435 41.85 -0.30 -6.64
C ALA A 435 42.19 0.06 -8.11
N CYS A 436 41.46 0.99 -8.73
CA CYS A 436 41.66 1.37 -10.12
C CYS A 436 42.57 2.61 -10.28
N GLY A 437 42.80 3.37 -9.21
CA GLY A 437 43.54 4.63 -9.20
C GLY A 437 42.67 5.86 -9.47
N GLU A 438 43.19 7.04 -9.13
CA GLU A 438 42.46 8.32 -9.24
C GLU A 438 42.49 8.93 -10.65
N ASN A 439 43.43 8.50 -11.50
CA ASN A 439 43.66 9.06 -12.85
C ASN A 439 42.94 8.29 -13.97
N VAL A 440 41.92 7.49 -13.65
CA VAL A 440 41.10 6.79 -14.65
C VAL A 440 39.90 7.65 -15.06
N ALA A 441 39.48 7.55 -16.32
CA ALA A 441 38.30 8.27 -16.80
C ALA A 441 36.99 7.68 -16.25
N THR A 442 36.96 6.36 -16.06
CA THR A 442 35.78 5.59 -15.69
C THR A 442 36.13 4.42 -14.79
N TYR A 443 35.18 4.04 -13.94
CA TYR A 443 35.17 2.83 -13.12
C TYR A 443 34.03 1.92 -13.60
N THR A 444 34.10 0.63 -13.25
CA THR A 444 33.05 -0.34 -13.59
C THR A 444 32.50 -1.00 -12.33
N TYR A 445 31.18 -1.07 -12.22
CA TYR A 445 30.47 -1.78 -11.15
C TYR A 445 29.34 -2.61 -11.74
N HIS A 446 29.42 -3.94 -11.65
CA HIS A 446 28.38 -4.87 -12.16
C HIS A 446 27.94 -4.57 -13.62
N ASN A 447 28.89 -4.34 -14.53
CA ASN A 447 28.66 -3.94 -15.94
C ASN A 447 28.07 -2.54 -16.16
N TYR A 448 28.02 -1.70 -15.12
CA TYR A 448 27.71 -0.28 -15.23
C TYR A 448 28.99 0.56 -15.23
N VAL A 449 29.01 1.59 -16.06
CA VAL A 449 30.09 2.56 -16.16
C VAL A 449 29.82 3.71 -15.19
N ILE A 450 30.78 3.99 -14.31
CA ILE A 450 30.76 5.14 -13.41
C ILE A 450 31.85 6.11 -13.88
N ASN A 451 31.46 7.30 -14.34
CA ASN A 451 32.44 8.34 -14.66
C ASN A 451 33.20 8.77 -13.40
N ALA A 452 34.49 9.11 -13.52
CA ALA A 452 35.28 9.50 -12.35
C ALA A 452 34.70 10.72 -11.61
N SER A 453 34.10 11.66 -12.34
CA SER A 453 33.39 12.79 -11.73
C SER A 453 32.13 12.35 -10.96
N SER A 454 31.41 11.34 -11.44
CA SER A 454 30.25 10.77 -10.74
C SER A 454 30.66 10.00 -9.49
N LEU A 455 31.75 9.22 -9.54
CA LEU A 455 32.27 8.50 -8.37
C LEU A 455 32.65 9.47 -7.25
N ASN A 456 33.46 10.49 -7.56
CA ASN A 456 33.91 11.47 -6.58
C ASN A 456 32.75 12.29 -6.00
N LYS A 457 31.77 12.66 -6.85
CA LYS A 457 30.53 13.29 -6.37
C LYS A 457 29.72 12.35 -5.48
N GLY A 458 29.63 11.06 -5.82
CA GLY A 458 28.95 10.06 -5.00
C GLY A 458 29.52 9.97 -3.59
N ILE A 459 30.85 9.87 -3.46
CA ILE A 459 31.54 9.90 -2.16
C ILE A 459 31.21 11.20 -1.40
N LYS A 460 31.30 12.36 -2.06
CA LYS A 460 30.95 13.66 -1.47
C LYS A 460 29.49 13.70 -0.97
N TYR A 461 28.55 13.26 -1.80
CA TYR A 461 27.11 13.33 -1.49
C TYR A 461 26.72 12.35 -0.38
N TYR A 462 27.32 11.16 -0.35
CA TYR A 462 27.19 10.24 0.78
C TYR A 462 27.75 10.83 2.07
N ASP A 463 28.92 11.48 2.02
CA ASP A 463 29.48 12.16 3.20
C ASP A 463 28.57 13.28 3.75
N ILE A 464 28.00 14.09 2.85
CA ILE A 464 27.01 15.12 3.20
C ILE A 464 25.79 14.48 3.88
N ALA A 465 25.24 13.40 3.33
CA ALA A 465 24.07 12.73 3.88
C ALA A 465 24.34 12.13 5.27
N LEU A 466 25.52 11.52 5.48
CA LEU A 466 25.94 10.98 6.78
C LEU A 466 26.00 12.08 7.85
N ARG A 467 26.63 13.22 7.55
CA ARG A 467 26.71 14.36 8.47
C ARG A 467 25.35 14.97 8.78
N ILE A 468 24.48 15.11 7.77
CA ILE A 468 23.09 15.58 7.96
C ILE A 468 22.33 14.64 8.90
N TYR A 469 22.42 13.33 8.65
CA TYR A 469 21.73 12.32 9.45
C TYR A 469 22.19 12.33 10.91
N MET A 470 23.49 12.20 11.15
CA MET A 470 24.07 12.15 12.50
C MET A 470 23.70 13.39 13.31
N GLY A 471 23.86 14.59 12.73
CA GLY A 471 23.50 15.83 13.41
C GLY A 471 22.01 15.98 13.69
N ALA A 472 21.15 15.57 12.74
CA ALA A 472 19.70 15.63 12.92
C ALA A 472 19.21 14.70 14.04
N VAL A 473 19.76 13.48 14.13
CA VAL A 473 19.43 12.55 15.22
C VAL A 473 19.97 13.08 16.56
N LEU A 474 21.23 13.51 16.60
CA LEU A 474 21.87 14.02 17.82
C LEU A 474 21.11 15.23 18.38
N LYS A 475 20.71 16.17 17.52
CA LYS A 475 19.87 17.30 17.88
C LYS A 475 18.52 16.88 18.48
N ARG A 476 17.87 15.88 17.89
CA ARG A 476 16.59 15.36 18.40
C ARG A 476 16.74 14.70 19.77
N VAL A 477 17.82 13.95 19.96
CA VAL A 477 18.23 13.33 21.23
C VAL A 477 18.43 14.39 22.32
N ILE A 478 19.24 15.41 22.05
CA ILE A 478 19.46 16.53 22.98
C ILE A 478 18.16 17.25 23.30
N LYS A 479 17.32 17.52 22.29
CA LYS A 479 16.01 18.16 22.50
C LYS A 479 15.08 17.32 23.39
N LYS A 480 15.14 15.99 23.29
CA LYS A 480 14.28 15.08 24.05
C LYS A 480 14.77 14.83 25.48
N TRP A 481 16.08 14.69 25.68
CA TRP A 481 16.67 14.25 26.94
C TRP A 481 17.53 15.30 27.65
N GLY A 482 17.76 16.45 27.03
CA GLY A 482 18.54 17.57 27.57
C GLY A 482 20.06 17.37 27.49
N LYS A 483 20.53 16.15 27.23
CA LYS A 483 21.94 15.79 27.07
C LYS A 483 22.10 14.61 26.11
N VAL A 484 23.33 14.39 25.66
CA VAL A 484 23.71 13.16 24.96
C VAL A 484 24.02 12.10 26.01
N ASP A 485 23.11 11.16 26.19
CA ASP A 485 23.32 9.99 27.04
C ASP A 485 23.53 8.74 26.17
N LEU A 486 24.22 7.76 26.75
CA LEU A 486 24.39 6.44 26.17
C LEU A 486 23.03 5.82 25.79
N PRO A 487 22.94 5.09 24.68
CA PRO A 487 21.73 4.34 24.35
C PRO A 487 21.30 3.43 25.50
N THR A 488 20.00 3.45 25.81
CA THR A 488 19.38 2.63 26.87
C THR A 488 19.21 1.16 26.47
N THR A 489 19.44 0.85 25.20
CA THR A 489 19.27 -0.47 24.61
C THR A 489 20.34 -0.71 23.55
N THR A 490 20.69 -1.98 23.33
CA THR A 490 21.48 -2.43 22.18
C THR A 490 20.60 -2.83 21.00
N ILE A 491 19.28 -2.94 21.20
CA ILE A 491 18.32 -3.20 20.12
C ILE A 491 18.34 -2.00 19.17
N GLY A 492 18.51 -2.29 17.88
CA GLY A 492 18.74 -1.27 16.86
C GLY A 492 20.15 -1.27 16.30
N GLN A 493 21.13 -1.86 16.96
CA GLN A 493 22.45 -2.06 16.37
C GLN A 493 22.41 -3.05 15.20
N GLY A 494 23.38 -2.91 14.29
CA GLY A 494 23.52 -3.79 13.12
C GLY A 494 22.65 -3.37 11.92
N LYS A 495 22.24 -4.36 11.12
CA LYS A 495 21.50 -4.15 9.88
C LYS A 495 20.02 -3.81 10.15
N TRP A 496 19.46 -2.99 9.29
CA TRP A 496 18.03 -2.66 9.26
C TRP A 496 17.40 -3.16 7.96
N ASN A 497 16.09 -3.38 8.00
CA ASN A 497 15.27 -3.80 6.85
C ASN A 497 14.08 -2.84 6.67
N ASP A 498 13.44 -2.90 5.50
CA ASP A 498 12.15 -2.27 5.21
C ASP A 498 11.10 -3.36 4.94
N LEU A 499 10.16 -3.55 5.87
CA LEU A 499 8.97 -4.37 5.68
C LEU A 499 7.83 -3.51 5.15
N SER A 500 8.01 -3.01 3.91
CA SER A 500 7.03 -2.23 3.16
C SER A 500 6.38 -1.09 3.97
N GLY A 501 7.22 -0.17 4.43
CA GLY A 501 6.81 1.00 5.21
C GLY A 501 7.24 0.94 6.68
N LEU A 502 7.50 -0.24 7.24
CA LEU A 502 8.07 -0.39 8.58
C LEU A 502 9.59 -0.56 8.48
N LEU A 503 10.32 0.45 8.96
CA LEU A 503 11.77 0.40 9.09
C LEU A 503 12.10 -0.21 10.46
N LEU A 504 12.82 -1.32 10.47
CA LEU A 504 13.13 -2.06 11.69
C LEU A 504 14.53 -2.67 11.70
N PRO A 505 15.11 -2.91 12.89
CA PRO A 505 16.34 -3.68 13.02
C PRO A 505 16.10 -5.13 12.56
N GLU A 506 17.07 -5.73 11.87
CA GLU A 506 17.02 -7.13 11.42
C GLU A 506 16.85 -8.10 12.60
N SER A 507 17.41 -7.76 13.77
CA SER A 507 17.25 -8.55 15.00
C SER A 507 15.78 -8.69 15.44
N GLU A 508 14.98 -7.63 15.31
CA GLU A 508 13.57 -7.65 15.71
C GLU A 508 12.72 -8.43 14.70
N GLU A 509 13.07 -8.35 13.42
CA GLU A 509 12.43 -9.19 12.38
C GLU A 509 12.72 -10.68 12.62
N MET A 510 13.97 -11.03 12.95
CA MET A 510 14.34 -12.41 13.27
C MET A 510 13.71 -12.91 14.57
N ARG A 511 13.54 -12.02 15.55
CA ARG A 511 12.80 -12.33 16.78
C ARG A 511 11.33 -12.60 16.48
N LEU A 512 10.66 -11.75 15.71
CA LEU A 512 9.28 -11.99 15.27
C LEU A 512 9.13 -13.35 14.56
N LEU A 513 10.05 -13.67 13.65
CA LEU A 513 10.09 -14.97 12.96
C LEU A 513 10.22 -16.14 13.95
N SER A 514 11.11 -16.02 14.94
CA SER A 514 11.30 -17.04 15.97
C SER A 514 10.07 -17.19 16.87
N ASP A 515 9.50 -16.08 17.33
CA ASP A 515 8.37 -16.06 18.26
C ASP A 515 7.12 -16.69 17.60
N ILE A 516 6.84 -16.41 16.32
CA ILE A 516 5.76 -17.08 15.56
C ILE A 516 6.01 -18.59 15.48
N LYS A 517 7.23 -19.01 15.12
CA LYS A 517 7.57 -20.43 14.95
C LYS A 517 7.49 -21.23 16.25
N ARG A 518 7.76 -20.58 17.39
CA ARG A 518 7.68 -21.19 18.72
C ARG A 518 6.27 -21.19 19.31
N GLY A 519 5.32 -20.51 18.67
CA GLY A 519 3.98 -20.32 19.23
C GLY A 519 3.96 -19.31 20.39
N GLU A 520 4.93 -18.39 20.45
CA GLU A 520 4.88 -17.27 21.40
C GLU A 520 3.93 -16.15 20.91
N LEU A 521 3.59 -16.16 19.62
CA LEU A 521 2.54 -15.33 19.01
C LEU A 521 1.52 -16.26 18.36
N GLU A 522 0.33 -16.34 18.94
CA GLU A 522 -0.72 -17.30 18.61
C GLU A 522 -1.92 -16.68 17.90
N THR A 523 -1.93 -15.35 17.70
CA THR A 523 -2.99 -14.65 16.97
C THR A 523 -2.46 -13.62 15.97
N ILE A 524 -3.27 -13.29 14.96
CA ILE A 524 -3.00 -12.21 14.01
C ILE A 524 -2.82 -10.85 14.72
N GLN A 525 -3.59 -10.63 15.79
CA GLN A 525 -3.53 -9.42 16.59
C GLN A 525 -2.17 -9.27 17.29
N GLU A 526 -1.64 -10.34 17.91
CA GLU A 526 -0.33 -10.31 18.57
C GLU A 526 0.83 -10.05 17.59
N VAL A 527 0.77 -10.64 16.39
CA VAL A 527 1.75 -10.36 15.32
C VAL A 527 1.67 -8.89 14.91
N THR A 528 0.47 -8.36 14.73
CA THR A 528 0.26 -6.95 14.36
C THR A 528 0.71 -6.00 15.47
N ASP A 529 0.46 -6.35 16.74
CA ASP A 529 0.89 -5.56 17.88
C ASP A 529 2.41 -5.57 18.05
N ARG A 530 3.09 -6.66 17.66
CA ARG A 530 4.55 -6.68 17.59
C ARG A 530 5.09 -5.68 16.56
N PHE A 531 4.49 -5.59 15.37
CA PHE A 531 4.88 -4.54 14.41
C PHE A 531 4.70 -3.13 14.97
N LYS A 532 3.58 -2.88 15.66
CA LYS A 532 3.31 -1.59 16.31
C LYS A 532 4.30 -1.31 17.44
N GLU A 533 4.65 -2.30 18.24
CA GLU A 533 5.66 -2.19 19.31
C GLU A 533 7.01 -1.77 18.75
N ILE A 534 7.51 -2.46 17.72
CA ILE A 534 8.76 -2.13 17.04
C ILE A 534 8.72 -0.69 16.52
N ASN A 535 7.62 -0.27 15.88
CA ASN A 535 7.47 1.10 15.40
C ASN A 535 7.43 2.15 16.52
N ARG A 536 6.78 1.85 17.66
CA ARG A 536 6.78 2.75 18.84
C ARG A 536 8.20 2.97 19.37
N ASN A 537 9.04 1.94 19.32
CA ASN A 537 10.43 1.99 19.77
C ASN A 537 11.41 2.50 18.69
N TYR A 538 10.93 2.82 17.47
CA TYR A 538 11.76 3.22 16.33
C TYR A 538 12.81 4.29 16.69
N ARG A 539 12.44 5.32 17.46
CA ARG A 539 13.36 6.41 17.81
C ARG A 539 14.43 6.00 18.82
N GLU A 540 14.15 5.05 19.70
CA GLU A 540 15.12 4.50 20.64
C GLU A 540 16.12 3.60 19.90
N TYR A 541 15.61 2.70 19.06
CA TYR A 541 16.44 1.84 18.22
C TYR A 541 17.30 2.64 17.24
N GLN A 542 16.73 3.70 16.66
CA GLN A 542 17.45 4.67 15.82
C GLN A 542 18.62 5.30 16.59
N TRP A 543 18.43 5.65 17.86
CA TRP A 543 19.51 6.24 18.65
C TRP A 543 20.63 5.24 18.91
N ALA A 544 20.30 4.00 19.30
CA ALA A 544 21.29 2.93 19.50
C ALA A 544 22.16 2.72 18.24
N TRP A 545 21.53 2.69 17.06
CA TRP A 545 22.24 2.58 15.79
C TRP A 545 23.11 3.80 15.48
N THR A 546 22.55 5.00 15.64
CA THR A 546 23.22 6.25 15.25
C THR A 546 24.38 6.59 16.17
N TYR A 547 24.29 6.23 17.45
CA TYR A 547 25.39 6.36 18.39
C TYR A 547 26.61 5.58 17.91
N GLN A 548 26.44 4.30 17.52
CA GLN A 548 27.52 3.49 16.97
C GLN A 548 28.08 4.08 15.66
N LEU A 549 27.20 4.53 14.75
CA LEU A 549 27.63 5.20 13.52
C LEU A 549 28.52 6.42 13.81
N ILE A 550 28.16 7.24 14.80
CA ILE A 550 28.94 8.42 15.18
C ILE A 550 30.32 7.98 15.69
N LEU A 551 30.38 6.98 16.58
CA LEU A 551 31.65 6.47 17.09
C LEU A 551 32.56 5.99 15.95
N ASP A 552 32.01 5.20 15.02
CA ASP A 552 32.75 4.63 13.91
C ASP A 552 33.23 5.70 12.93
N TYR A 553 32.33 6.64 12.55
CA TYR A 553 32.62 7.68 11.57
C TYR A 553 33.65 8.70 12.07
N TYR A 554 33.59 9.04 13.36
CA TYR A 554 34.47 10.02 13.97
C TYR A 554 35.67 9.41 14.72
N HIS A 555 35.78 8.09 14.71
CA HIS A 555 36.81 7.31 15.42
C HIS A 555 36.86 7.63 16.92
N LEU A 556 35.69 7.59 17.57
CA LEU A 556 35.51 7.90 18.99
C LEU A 556 35.23 6.63 19.79
N THR A 557 35.54 6.66 21.09
CA THR A 557 35.12 5.62 22.06
C THR A 557 33.81 5.99 22.74
N GLU A 558 33.56 7.27 22.95
CA GLU A 558 32.34 7.85 23.52
C GLU A 558 32.13 9.26 22.95
N ILE A 559 30.91 9.80 23.05
CA ILE A 559 30.60 11.16 22.58
C ILE A 559 30.76 12.15 23.73
N THR A 560 31.73 13.06 23.62
CA THR A 560 31.92 14.17 24.58
C THR A 560 31.19 15.45 24.15
N ASP A 561 31.04 16.43 25.04
CA ASP A 561 30.45 17.74 24.69
C ASP A 561 31.20 18.44 23.54
N ALA A 562 32.53 18.29 23.47
CA ALA A 562 33.33 18.82 22.37
C ALA A 562 33.02 18.11 21.04
N ASP A 563 32.74 16.81 21.08
CA ASP A 563 32.30 16.06 19.89
C ASP A 563 30.91 16.49 19.46
N VAL A 564 30.00 16.77 20.40
CA VAL A 564 28.67 17.32 20.10
C VAL A 564 28.79 18.63 19.33
N GLU A 565 29.64 19.56 19.77
CA GLU A 565 29.89 20.81 19.06
C GLU A 565 30.48 20.58 17.67
N ARG A 566 31.44 19.64 17.53
CA ARG A 566 32.04 19.29 16.24
C ARG A 566 31.00 18.73 15.28
N ILE A 567 30.21 17.74 15.73
CA ILE A 567 29.16 17.11 14.94
C ILE A 567 28.11 18.15 14.52
N HIS A 568 27.75 19.07 15.41
CA HIS A 568 26.82 20.16 15.10
C HIS A 568 27.37 21.10 14.01
N LYS A 569 28.65 21.51 14.09
CA LYS A 569 29.29 22.33 13.04
C LYS A 569 29.32 21.61 11.69
N ASP A 570 29.69 20.33 11.71
CA ASP A 570 29.73 19.48 10.52
C ASP A 570 28.35 19.27 9.90
N TYR A 571 27.32 19.14 10.73
CA TYR A 571 25.92 19.08 10.33
C TYR A 571 25.46 20.36 9.63
N VAL A 572 25.72 21.54 10.21
CA VAL A 572 25.36 22.83 9.61
C VAL A 572 26.09 23.01 8.27
N HIS A 573 27.38 22.69 8.21
CA HIS A 573 28.14 22.76 6.96
C HIS A 573 27.57 21.83 5.89
N ALA A 574 27.28 20.57 6.24
CA ALA A 574 26.71 19.60 5.31
C ALA A 574 25.31 20.01 4.83
N ARG A 575 24.46 20.54 5.72
CA ARG A 575 23.11 21.00 5.36
C ARG A 575 23.16 22.18 4.37
N ARG A 576 24.03 23.16 4.61
CA ARG A 576 24.24 24.28 3.67
C ARG A 576 24.80 23.82 2.32
N ALA A 577 25.73 22.87 2.33
CA ALA A 577 26.27 22.28 1.10
C ALA A 577 25.17 21.54 0.31
N TRP A 578 24.31 20.78 1.00
CA TRP A 578 23.17 20.10 0.39
C TRP A 578 22.16 21.08 -0.24
N ILE A 579 21.79 22.13 0.48
CA ILE A 579 20.92 23.21 -0.01
C ILE A 579 21.51 23.85 -1.27
N ALA A 580 22.82 24.16 -1.27
CA ALA A 580 23.48 24.76 -2.42
C ALA A 580 23.48 23.85 -3.66
N GLU A 581 23.67 22.53 -3.48
CA GLU A 581 23.61 21.57 -4.59
C GLU A 581 22.18 21.42 -5.15
N ILE A 582 21.15 21.41 -4.28
CA ILE A 582 19.74 21.40 -4.73
C ILE A 582 19.40 22.69 -5.48
N ARG A 583 19.83 23.85 -4.98
CA ARG A 583 19.63 25.14 -5.66
C ARG A 583 20.25 25.10 -7.05
N LYS A 584 21.48 24.62 -7.18
CA LYS A 584 22.16 24.46 -8.47
C LYS A 584 21.41 23.52 -9.42
N ASP A 585 20.82 22.45 -8.89
CA ASP A 585 19.98 21.53 -9.67
C ASP A 585 18.72 22.25 -10.18
N ALA A 586 18.03 23.00 -9.32
CA ALA A 586 16.85 23.80 -9.69
C ALA A 586 17.14 24.87 -10.75
N GLU A 587 18.25 25.58 -10.60
CA GLU A 587 18.71 26.59 -11.57
C GLU A 587 19.06 25.95 -12.92
N LYS A 588 19.57 24.71 -12.91
CA LYS A 588 19.84 23.95 -14.13
C LYS A 588 18.56 23.57 -14.87
N GLU A 589 17.54 23.08 -14.16
CA GLU A 589 16.22 22.77 -14.76
C GLU A 589 15.58 24.03 -15.38
N TYR A 590 15.67 25.17 -14.70
CA TYR A 590 15.25 26.45 -15.26
C TYR A 590 16.04 26.84 -16.51
N ALA A 591 17.38 26.70 -16.49
CA ALA A 591 18.22 27.00 -17.63
C ALA A 591 17.96 26.09 -18.84
N MET A 592 17.44 24.88 -18.61
CA MET A 592 16.99 23.95 -19.66
C MET A 592 15.62 24.32 -20.24
N GLY A 593 14.89 25.25 -19.62
CA GLY A 593 13.56 25.71 -20.04
C GLY A 593 12.42 24.85 -19.49
N ASP A 594 12.69 23.96 -18.53
CA ASP A 594 11.70 23.02 -18.01
C ASP A 594 10.77 23.64 -16.95
N VAL A 595 11.14 24.80 -16.40
CA VAL A 595 10.45 25.46 -15.28
C VAL A 595 10.33 26.96 -15.53
N GLU A 596 9.17 27.54 -15.23
CA GLU A 596 8.99 29.00 -15.28
C GLU A 596 9.72 29.71 -14.13
N LYS A 597 10.13 30.97 -14.35
CA LYS A 597 10.92 31.73 -13.37
C LYS A 597 10.24 31.84 -11.99
N HIS A 598 8.93 32.08 -11.96
CA HIS A 598 8.19 32.21 -10.70
C HIS A 598 8.19 30.91 -9.87
N VAL A 599 8.10 29.75 -10.53
CA VAL A 599 8.14 28.43 -9.87
C VAL A 599 9.52 28.17 -9.26
N LEU A 600 10.59 28.56 -9.96
CA LEU A 600 11.95 28.49 -9.42
C LEU A 600 12.09 29.40 -8.19
N ASP A 601 11.59 30.63 -8.26
CA ASP A 601 11.72 31.61 -7.18
C ASP A 601 10.96 31.15 -5.92
N ASP A 602 9.74 30.64 -6.08
CA ASP A 602 8.95 30.04 -4.99
C ASP A 602 9.66 28.81 -4.39
N PHE A 603 10.25 27.97 -5.23
CA PHE A 603 11.00 26.81 -4.76
C PHE A 603 12.24 27.22 -3.95
N ILE A 604 13.00 28.19 -4.46
CA ILE A 604 14.18 28.74 -3.79
C ILE A 604 13.80 29.34 -2.44
N HIS A 605 12.72 30.12 -2.38
CA HIS A 605 12.23 30.70 -1.13
C HIS A 605 11.91 29.62 -0.08
N ASN A 606 11.21 28.55 -0.49
CA ASN A 606 10.94 27.42 0.39
C ASN A 606 12.21 26.65 0.80
N LEU A 607 13.21 26.59 -0.06
CA LEU A 607 14.48 25.92 0.22
C LEU A 607 15.32 26.72 1.22
N ASP A 608 15.25 28.06 1.21
CA ASP A 608 15.99 28.91 2.14
C ASP A 608 15.53 28.75 3.60
N HIS A 609 14.27 28.36 3.82
CA HIS A 609 13.76 27.97 5.14
C HIS A 609 14.40 26.70 5.72
N GLU A 610 15.19 25.95 4.95
CA GLU A 610 15.95 24.82 5.49
C GLU A 610 17.03 25.25 6.50
N ILE A 611 17.49 26.51 6.42
CA ILE A 611 18.44 27.10 7.37
C ILE A 611 17.81 27.27 8.76
N ASP A 612 16.48 27.43 8.85
CA ASP A 612 15.77 27.60 10.12
C ASP A 612 15.88 26.36 11.02
N PHE A 613 16.19 25.20 10.42
CA PHE A 613 16.37 23.94 11.14
C PHE A 613 17.81 23.70 11.58
N GLU A 614 18.73 24.67 11.44
CA GLU A 614 20.10 24.58 11.95
C GLU A 614 20.12 24.59 13.49
N ASN A 615 19.32 25.44 14.14
CA ASN A 615 19.32 25.66 15.60
C ASN A 615 18.46 24.67 16.40
#